data_AF-A0A3M3Y6I8-F1
#
_entry.id   AF-A0A3M3Y6I8-F1
#
_cell.length_a   1.000
_cell.length_b   1.000
_cell.length_c   1.000
_cell.angle_alpha   90.00
_cell.angle_beta   90.00
_cell.angle_gamma   90.00
#
_symmetry.space_group_name_H-M   'P 1'
#
loop_
_entity.id
_entity.type
_entity.pdbx_description
1 polymer ?
#
loop_
_entity_poly.entity_id
_entity_poly.type
_entity_poly.pdbx_seq_one_letter_code
_entity_poly.pdbx_strand_id
1 'polypeptide(L)'
;MGALARRCLQARRRLSEQRGQLHAPRCRRRHLALLMRTAIGVREMNSQASNGRNRNWSQALLESAVLTSALLMASGVVLANAPVVSEAPKLVKGLQQAKTYTITSPPTAPLEMAKPVLPDLSGYTAEAALKKIVRNKPGKVTVARMMEETGLKEFIGGDNKMAEWVTRQRGIPQAIMISDGYVSLQDLAKKVPRQFLDEVSPGVYVARLPILVKETGIFEIDSRTKELRLSQEKGSFIVSEGKMLITHTQVNAWSEARNGLAAYRKPDEFRPFLLTWGGSETWIANTKMASMGYDQSKSYGISISQYTPNTAKILKRPEPTGWIIDSEFSDLWYGFYCYETRDFVVKGNTYRDNIVYGIDPHDRSHGLIIAENDVYGTKKKHGIIISREVDNSFIFRNKSHNNKLSGVVLDRNSVGNIVAYNEIYQNHTDGITLYESGNNLLWGNRVIANRRHGIRVRNSVNIKLYENIATANGLMGVYGHIKDLSDTDRDIELDPFDAQVSLIMVGGELAGNGSGPLSIDSPLSVELYRVSMLMPTKEVGISLNGVLGDRQDEILDLLVRQKKAVLIDPVESQTELRE
;
A
#
# COMPACT_ATOMS: atom_id res chain seq x y z
N MET A 1 -15.50 55.29 13.85
CA MET A 1 -15.59 56.45 12.95
C MET A 1 -14.33 57.27 13.09
N GLY A 2 -13.70 57.66 11.98
CA GLY A 2 -12.60 58.64 11.96
C GLY A 2 -11.25 58.10 11.48
N ALA A 3 -10.75 58.74 10.41
CA ALA A 3 -9.35 58.82 9.97
C ALA A 3 -8.68 57.57 9.36
N LEU A 4 -8.71 57.49 8.02
CA LEU A 4 -7.53 57.30 7.14
C LEU A 4 -7.99 57.18 5.67
N ALA A 5 -8.78 58.17 5.24
CA ALA A 5 -9.06 58.42 3.83
C ALA A 5 -8.14 59.56 3.38
N ARG A 6 -7.06 59.22 2.67
CA ARG A 6 -6.39 60.04 1.65
C ARG A 6 -5.42 59.15 0.88
N ARG A 7 -6.02 58.18 0.18
CA ARG A 7 -5.44 57.67 -1.06
C ARG A 7 -5.65 58.72 -2.14
N CYS A 8 -4.63 58.84 -2.98
CA CYS A 8 -4.75 59.01 -4.43
C CYS A 8 -5.70 60.09 -4.94
N LEU A 9 -5.12 61.15 -5.48
CA LEU A 9 -5.21 61.43 -6.91
C LEU A 9 -3.96 62.27 -7.23
N GLN A 10 -3.06 61.75 -8.07
CA GLN A 10 -3.05 62.03 -9.51
C GLN A 10 -2.87 63.54 -9.77
N ALA A 11 -1.92 63.98 -10.58
CA ALA A 11 -1.09 63.29 -11.54
C ALA A 11 -0.20 64.33 -12.24
N ARG A 12 0.69 63.81 -13.09
CA ARG A 12 1.16 64.42 -14.36
C ARG A 12 2.05 65.65 -14.16
N ARG A 13 3.23 65.78 -14.75
CA ARG A 13 3.95 65.21 -15.91
C ARG A 13 5.39 65.67 -15.63
N ARG A 14 6.45 64.89 -15.83
CA ARG A 14 6.96 64.52 -17.15
C ARG A 14 7.91 63.32 -17.00
N LEU A 15 7.71 62.39 -17.92
CA LEU A 15 8.58 61.27 -18.25
C LEU A 15 9.79 61.76 -19.06
N SER A 16 10.76 60.84 -19.18
CA SER A 16 11.77 60.67 -20.25
C SER A 16 13.07 61.44 -20.00
N GLU A 17 14.26 60.83 -19.97
CA GLU A 17 14.80 59.74 -20.79
C GLU A 17 16.05 59.08 -20.17
N GLN A 18 16.22 57.77 -20.47
CA GLN A 18 17.48 57.03 -20.67
C GLN A 18 18.49 56.89 -19.52
N ARG A 19 19.28 55.81 -19.33
CA ARG A 19 19.43 54.40 -19.75
C ARG A 19 20.71 53.95 -19.02
N GLY A 20 20.89 52.67 -18.64
CA GLY A 20 22.25 52.11 -18.52
C GLY A 20 22.60 51.20 -17.33
N GLN A 21 22.38 49.90 -17.52
CA GLN A 21 23.23 48.75 -17.13
C GLN A 21 23.61 48.47 -15.66
N LEU A 22 23.27 47.24 -15.25
CA LEU A 22 23.65 46.56 -14.01
C LEU A 22 24.70 45.48 -14.28
N HIS A 23 25.80 45.49 -13.52
CA HIS A 23 26.70 44.36 -13.33
C HIS A 23 27.11 44.22 -11.85
N ALA A 24 27.18 42.96 -11.39
CA ALA A 24 27.31 42.50 -10.02
C ALA A 24 28.75 42.54 -9.45
N PRO A 25 28.92 42.31 -8.12
CA PRO A 25 30.13 41.69 -7.60
C PRO A 25 29.90 40.44 -6.72
N ARG A 26 30.92 39.58 -6.77
CA ARG A 26 31.13 38.29 -6.08
C ARG A 26 31.38 38.44 -4.58
N CYS A 27 31.06 37.40 -3.81
CA CYS A 27 31.71 37.10 -2.53
C CYS A 27 32.14 35.62 -2.43
N ARG A 28 33.27 35.35 -1.77
CA ARG A 28 34.04 34.09 -1.70
C ARG A 28 34.10 33.54 -0.26
N ARG A 29 34.48 32.24 -0.17
CA ARG A 29 35.07 31.42 0.95
C ARG A 29 34.04 30.59 1.74
N ARG A 30 34.28 29.31 2.11
CA ARG A 30 35.51 28.48 2.24
C ARG A 30 35.18 26.96 2.40
N HIS A 31 36.06 26.10 1.85
CA HIS A 31 36.56 24.74 2.23
C HIS A 31 35.61 23.62 2.72
N LEU A 32 35.79 22.33 2.39
CA LEU A 32 37.02 21.50 2.46
C LEU A 32 36.84 20.18 1.65
N ALA A 33 37.84 19.74 0.89
CA ALA A 33 37.96 18.40 0.29
C ALA A 33 39.40 17.89 0.50
N LEU A 34 39.55 16.62 0.87
CA LEU A 34 40.79 16.04 1.39
C LEU A 34 41.15 14.71 0.67
N LEU A 35 42.37 14.71 0.12
CA LEU A 35 43.38 13.65 -0.04
C LEU A 35 43.19 12.49 -1.05
N MET A 36 44.00 12.57 -2.13
CA MET A 36 44.78 11.47 -2.71
C MET A 36 46.26 11.61 -2.27
N ARG A 37 46.90 10.50 -1.84
CA ARG A 37 48.27 10.01 -2.18
C ARG A 37 48.95 9.23 -1.05
N THR A 38 49.32 7.99 -1.36
CA THR A 38 50.50 7.15 -0.97
C THR A 38 50.20 5.75 -1.56
N ALA A 39 51.09 4.92 -2.11
CA ALA A 39 52.53 4.82 -2.09
C ALA A 39 53.06 4.14 -3.38
N ILE A 40 54.38 4.22 -3.54
CA ILE A 40 55.23 3.65 -4.60
C ILE A 40 55.63 2.22 -4.25
N GLY A 41 55.73 1.35 -5.28
CA GLY A 41 56.70 0.26 -5.34
C GLY A 41 56.13 -1.16 -5.52
N VAL A 42 56.31 -1.75 -6.71
CA VAL A 42 57.04 -3.01 -6.97
C VAL A 42 56.80 -3.47 -8.43
N ARG A 43 57.91 -3.47 -9.18
CA ARG A 43 58.32 -4.28 -10.36
C ARG A 43 57.38 -4.57 -11.53
N GLU A 44 57.84 -4.11 -12.70
CA GLU A 44 57.64 -4.74 -14.01
C GLU A 44 58.09 -6.21 -14.02
N MET A 45 57.31 -7.05 -14.71
CA MET A 45 57.83 -8.13 -15.54
C MET A 45 56.83 -8.42 -16.67
N ASN A 46 57.19 -8.00 -17.88
CA ASN A 46 56.68 -8.54 -19.14
C ASN A 46 57.09 -10.01 -19.25
N SER A 47 56.18 -10.89 -19.69
CA SER A 47 56.49 -11.88 -20.74
C SER A 47 55.22 -12.62 -21.20
N GLN A 48 54.86 -12.36 -22.46
CA GLN A 48 54.51 -13.32 -23.51
C GLN A 48 53.61 -14.54 -23.25
N ALA A 49 52.76 -14.74 -24.27
CA ALA A 49 52.39 -16.00 -24.93
C ALA A 49 50.96 -16.53 -24.70
N SER A 50 50.15 -16.28 -25.74
CA SER A 50 49.35 -17.27 -26.48
C SER A 50 48.42 -18.21 -25.70
N ASN A 51 47.12 -18.11 -25.95
CA ASN A 51 46.47 -18.94 -26.98
C ASN A 51 44.97 -18.68 -27.01
N GLY A 52 44.45 -18.51 -28.23
CA GLY A 52 43.01 -18.45 -28.47
C GLY A 52 42.34 -19.78 -28.14
N ARG A 53 41.10 -19.69 -27.67
CA ARG A 53 40.06 -20.70 -27.86
C ARG A 53 38.69 -20.06 -27.64
N ASN A 54 37.85 -20.22 -28.66
CA ASN A 54 36.41 -20.01 -28.61
C ASN A 54 35.80 -20.58 -27.32
N ARG A 55 34.95 -19.79 -26.66
CA ARG A 55 33.98 -20.33 -25.70
C ARG A 55 32.60 -19.77 -25.99
N ASN A 56 31.77 -20.70 -26.46
CA ASN A 56 30.32 -20.59 -26.60
C ASN A 56 29.70 -20.03 -25.33
N TRP A 57 28.81 -19.06 -25.51
CA TRP A 57 27.86 -18.62 -24.51
C TRP A 57 26.82 -19.72 -24.31
N SER A 58 26.96 -20.49 -23.23
CA SER A 58 25.94 -21.44 -22.80
C SER A 58 24.84 -20.70 -22.04
N GLN A 59 23.61 -20.97 -22.44
CA GLN A 59 22.35 -20.64 -21.77
C GLN A 59 22.44 -20.84 -20.25
N ALA A 60 22.08 -19.81 -19.49
CA ALA A 60 21.73 -19.92 -18.08
C ALA A 60 20.92 -18.68 -17.68
N LEU A 61 19.60 -18.71 -17.91
CA LEU A 61 18.61 -17.83 -17.28
C LEU A 61 17.22 -18.44 -17.45
N LEU A 62 16.99 -19.57 -16.77
CA LEU A 62 15.66 -20.11 -16.51
C LEU A 62 15.80 -21.09 -15.36
N GLU A 63 15.77 -20.59 -14.13
CA GLU A 63 15.45 -21.37 -12.92
C GLU A 63 15.39 -20.45 -11.70
N SER A 64 14.21 -19.91 -11.43
CA SER A 64 13.82 -19.46 -10.09
C SER A 64 12.29 -19.48 -9.99
N ALA A 65 11.73 -20.68 -10.06
CA ALA A 65 10.33 -20.96 -9.80
C ALA A 65 10.16 -22.35 -9.16
N VAL A 66 10.93 -22.65 -8.11
CA VAL A 66 10.62 -23.73 -7.16
C VAL A 66 11.19 -23.34 -5.80
N LEU A 67 10.33 -22.89 -4.88
CA LEU A 67 10.63 -22.87 -3.45
C LEU A 67 9.34 -22.71 -2.63
N THR A 68 8.49 -23.72 -2.68
CA THR A 68 7.46 -23.98 -1.66
C THR A 68 7.22 -25.48 -1.58
N SER A 69 8.05 -26.18 -0.80
CA SER A 69 7.80 -27.54 -0.34
C SER A 69 8.58 -27.75 0.96
N ALA A 70 7.90 -27.63 2.10
CA ALA A 70 8.25 -28.30 3.35
C ALA A 70 7.22 -27.96 4.43
N LEU A 71 6.28 -28.89 4.69
CA LEU A 71 5.88 -29.35 6.02
C LEU A 71 4.66 -30.26 5.90
N LEU A 72 4.89 -31.58 5.84
CA LEU A 72 3.95 -32.59 6.31
C LEU A 72 4.68 -33.93 6.41
N MET A 73 5.03 -34.31 7.65
CA MET A 73 5.26 -35.69 8.04
C MET A 73 4.89 -35.83 9.51
N ALA A 74 3.74 -36.46 9.78
CA ALA A 74 3.63 -37.61 10.68
C ALA A 74 2.15 -37.88 11.01
N SER A 75 1.58 -38.93 10.42
CA SER A 75 0.87 -39.98 11.17
C SER A 75 0.26 -41.03 10.22
N GLY A 76 0.67 -42.29 10.43
CA GLY A 76 -0.25 -43.42 10.50
C GLY A 76 -0.72 -44.07 9.21
N VAL A 77 -0.16 -45.24 8.94
CA VAL A 77 -0.62 -46.24 7.97
C VAL A 77 -2.04 -46.72 8.32
N VAL A 78 -2.99 -46.60 7.38
CA VAL A 78 -4.14 -47.52 7.26
C VAL A 78 -4.35 -47.82 5.77
N LEU A 79 -4.32 -49.10 5.45
CA LEU A 79 -4.56 -49.67 4.12
C LEU A 79 -6.06 -49.75 3.80
N ALA A 80 -6.33 -49.65 2.49
CA ALA A 80 -7.38 -50.33 1.71
C ALA A 80 -8.65 -49.55 1.30
N ASN A 81 -8.79 -49.50 -0.03
CA ASN A 81 -9.99 -49.35 -0.88
C ASN A 81 -10.71 -47.99 -0.91
N ALA A 82 -10.31 -47.17 -1.88
CA ALA A 82 -11.17 -46.15 -2.49
C ALA A 82 -11.47 -46.52 -3.96
N PRO A 83 -12.70 -46.30 -4.45
CA PRO A 83 -13.06 -46.63 -5.82
C PRO A 83 -12.35 -45.70 -6.81
N VAL A 84 -12.04 -46.22 -7.99
CA VAL A 84 -11.56 -45.44 -9.14
C VAL A 84 -12.65 -44.44 -9.52
N VAL A 85 -12.48 -43.18 -9.12
CA VAL A 85 -13.25 -42.08 -9.67
C VAL A 85 -12.64 -41.80 -11.04
N SER A 86 -13.42 -42.00 -12.09
CA SER A 86 -13.07 -41.54 -13.43
C SER A 86 -12.99 -40.01 -13.40
N GLU A 87 -11.81 -39.46 -13.63
CA GLU A 87 -11.66 -38.04 -13.95
C GLU A 87 -12.39 -37.79 -15.27
N ALA A 88 -13.55 -37.14 -15.19
CA ALA A 88 -14.12 -36.50 -16.35
C ALA A 88 -13.12 -35.43 -16.83
N PRO A 89 -12.83 -35.33 -18.14
CA PRO A 89 -11.94 -34.30 -18.64
C PRO A 89 -12.58 -32.93 -18.31
N LYS A 90 -11.96 -32.19 -17.40
CA LYS A 90 -12.27 -30.76 -17.25
C LYS A 90 -11.90 -30.11 -18.57
N LEU A 91 -12.92 -29.75 -19.34
CA LEU A 91 -12.78 -28.99 -20.58
C LEU A 91 -12.22 -27.62 -20.18
N VAL A 92 -10.91 -27.43 -20.31
CA VAL A 92 -10.30 -26.09 -20.19
C VAL A 92 -10.83 -25.29 -21.36
N LYS A 93 -11.85 -24.48 -21.10
CA LYS A 93 -12.46 -23.61 -22.12
C LYS A 93 -11.43 -22.52 -22.42
N GLY A 94 -10.70 -22.67 -23.53
CA GLY A 94 -9.68 -21.69 -23.93
C GLY A 94 -10.30 -20.30 -24.06
N LEU A 95 -9.60 -19.26 -23.61
CA LEU A 95 -10.04 -17.87 -23.74
C LEU A 95 -10.32 -17.54 -25.21
N GLN A 96 -11.58 -17.27 -25.55
CA GLN A 96 -11.94 -16.75 -26.86
C GLN A 96 -11.43 -15.31 -26.99
N GLN A 97 -10.53 -15.09 -27.93
CA GLN A 97 -10.01 -13.75 -28.26
C GLN A 97 -10.64 -13.30 -29.56
N ALA A 98 -11.08 -12.04 -29.60
CA ALA A 98 -11.53 -11.42 -30.83
C ALA A 98 -10.40 -11.43 -31.86
N LYS A 99 -10.71 -11.84 -33.10
CA LYS A 99 -9.74 -11.94 -34.20
C LYS A 99 -9.62 -10.63 -34.94
N THR A 100 -10.65 -9.79 -34.91
CA THR A 100 -10.72 -8.54 -35.67
C THR A 100 -11.39 -7.43 -34.88
N TYR A 101 -10.99 -6.18 -35.16
CA TYR A 101 -11.47 -5.00 -34.45
C TYR A 101 -11.95 -3.91 -35.42
N THR A 102 -13.04 -3.25 -35.06
CA THR A 102 -13.54 -2.03 -35.72
C THR A 102 -12.91 -0.80 -35.10
N ILE A 103 -12.68 0.22 -35.93
CA ILE A 103 -12.18 1.53 -35.48
C ILE A 103 -13.19 2.57 -35.90
N THR A 104 -13.72 3.32 -34.93
CA THR A 104 -14.69 4.38 -35.17
C THR A 104 -14.31 5.64 -34.39
N SER A 105 -14.96 6.76 -34.74
CA SER A 105 -14.78 8.04 -34.07
C SER A 105 -16.08 8.42 -33.35
N PRO A 106 -16.25 8.10 -32.05
CA PRO A 106 -17.46 8.42 -31.31
C PRO A 106 -17.55 9.93 -30.99
N PRO A 107 -18.74 10.43 -30.60
CA PRO A 107 -18.89 11.77 -30.04
C PRO A 107 -18.04 11.96 -28.78
N THR A 108 -17.52 13.17 -28.58
CA THR A 108 -16.61 13.46 -27.44
C THR A 108 -17.34 13.87 -26.16
N ALA A 109 -18.61 14.30 -26.26
CA ALA A 109 -19.37 14.78 -25.10
C ALA A 109 -19.46 13.78 -23.93
N PRO A 110 -19.64 12.44 -24.15
CA PRO A 110 -19.63 11.46 -23.06
C PRO A 110 -18.26 11.25 -22.41
N LEU A 111 -17.17 11.65 -23.08
CA LEU A 111 -15.80 11.50 -22.60
C LEU A 111 -15.38 12.65 -21.70
N GLU A 112 -16.03 13.81 -21.79
CA GLU A 112 -15.77 14.95 -20.92
C GLU A 112 -16.22 14.65 -19.49
N MET A 113 -15.30 14.79 -18.54
CA MET A 113 -15.54 14.56 -17.12
C MET A 113 -14.94 15.69 -16.30
N ALA A 114 -15.65 16.14 -15.26
CA ALA A 114 -15.10 17.09 -14.30
C ALA A 114 -14.04 16.40 -13.42
N LYS A 115 -13.09 17.19 -12.89
CA LYS A 115 -12.12 16.68 -11.91
C LYS A 115 -12.84 16.01 -10.73
N PRO A 116 -12.29 14.92 -10.17
CA PRO A 116 -12.92 14.23 -9.06
C PRO A 116 -12.99 15.13 -7.83
N VAL A 117 -14.12 15.07 -7.12
CA VAL A 117 -14.25 15.66 -5.80
C VAL A 117 -13.58 14.72 -4.80
N LEU A 118 -12.56 15.21 -4.11
CA LEU A 118 -11.81 14.45 -3.11
C LEU A 118 -12.20 14.90 -1.70
N PRO A 119 -12.13 14.02 -0.69
CA PRO A 119 -12.40 14.39 0.70
C PRO A 119 -11.52 15.55 1.19
N ASP A 120 -12.10 16.45 1.99
CA ASP A 120 -11.34 17.48 2.69
C ASP A 120 -10.51 16.83 3.81
N LEU A 121 -9.20 17.15 3.83
CA LEU A 121 -8.26 16.62 4.80
C LEU A 121 -8.00 17.57 5.98
N SER A 122 -8.48 18.82 5.91
CA SER A 122 -8.13 19.89 6.85
C SER A 122 -8.52 19.59 8.31
N GLY A 123 -9.55 18.77 8.52
CA GLY A 123 -10.02 18.35 9.84
C GLY A 123 -9.19 17.24 10.50
N TYR A 124 -8.29 16.57 9.75
CA TYR A 124 -7.47 15.47 10.25
C TYR A 124 -6.14 16.00 10.79
N THR A 125 -6.19 16.47 12.03
CA THR A 125 -5.05 17.05 12.79
C THR A 125 -4.90 16.40 14.16
N ALA A 126 -3.71 16.49 14.74
CA ALA A 126 -3.45 16.01 16.09
C ALA A 126 -4.32 16.73 17.14
N GLU A 127 -4.54 18.04 16.97
CA GLU A 127 -5.41 18.83 17.85
C GLU A 127 -6.87 18.39 17.79
N ALA A 128 -7.35 17.97 16.61
CA ALA A 128 -8.67 17.38 16.45
C ALA A 128 -8.73 15.98 17.10
N ALA A 129 -7.69 15.15 16.91
CA ALA A 129 -7.59 13.82 17.52
C ALA A 129 -7.61 13.88 19.05
N LEU A 130 -6.91 14.83 19.67
CA LEU A 130 -6.88 15.01 21.14
C LEU A 130 -8.28 15.25 21.74
N LYS A 131 -9.23 15.78 20.97
CA LYS A 131 -10.61 16.06 21.40
C LYS A 131 -11.58 14.88 21.24
N LYS A 132 -11.12 13.74 20.68
CA LYS A 132 -11.98 12.59 20.37
C LYS A 132 -12.33 11.70 21.55
N ILE A 133 -11.60 11.81 22.67
CA ILE A 133 -11.81 10.97 23.85
C ILE A 133 -12.30 11.77 25.06
N VAL A 134 -13.06 11.09 25.91
CA VAL A 134 -13.57 11.62 27.18
C VAL A 134 -12.60 11.24 28.30
N ARG A 135 -12.11 12.24 29.05
CA ARG A 135 -11.10 12.04 30.12
C ARG A 135 -11.64 12.25 31.54
N ASN A 136 -12.91 12.63 31.69
CA ASN A 136 -13.47 13.07 32.97
C ASN A 136 -13.76 11.92 33.96
N LYS A 137 -13.95 10.69 33.48
CA LYS A 137 -14.24 9.52 34.30
C LYS A 137 -13.00 8.62 34.36
N PRO A 138 -12.35 8.46 35.52
CA PRO A 138 -11.21 7.55 35.65
C PRO A 138 -11.66 6.11 35.42
N GLY A 139 -10.84 5.35 34.68
CA GLY A 139 -11.07 3.95 34.35
C GLY A 139 -10.51 2.99 35.40
N LYS A 140 -10.93 1.74 35.26
CA LYS A 140 -10.48 0.60 36.06
C LYS A 140 -9.29 -0.05 35.37
N VAL A 141 -8.30 -0.44 36.18
CA VAL A 141 -7.12 -1.20 35.73
C VAL A 141 -7.09 -2.52 36.48
N THR A 142 -6.98 -3.63 35.76
CA THR A 142 -6.87 -4.98 36.33
C THR A 142 -5.79 -5.78 35.62
N VAL A 143 -5.17 -6.73 36.31
CA VAL A 143 -4.31 -7.74 35.69
C VAL A 143 -5.01 -9.09 35.86
N ALA A 144 -5.51 -9.65 34.77
CA ALA A 144 -6.34 -10.86 34.79
C ALA A 144 -5.95 -11.83 33.65
N ARG A 145 -6.56 -13.01 33.62
CA ARG A 145 -6.21 -14.07 32.67
C ARG A 145 -6.66 -13.70 31.26
N MET A 146 -5.81 -13.98 30.26
CA MET A 146 -6.11 -13.66 28.86
C MET A 146 -7.34 -14.41 28.33
N MET A 147 -7.46 -15.70 28.71
CA MET A 147 -8.50 -16.59 28.22
C MET A 147 -9.86 -16.37 28.91
N GLU A 148 -10.07 -15.23 29.57
CA GLU A 148 -11.39 -14.80 30.05
C GLU A 148 -12.02 -13.76 29.10
N GLU A 149 -11.22 -13.18 28.19
CA GLU A 149 -11.62 -12.03 27.38
C GLU A 149 -11.79 -12.38 25.89
N THR A 150 -12.94 -12.02 25.32
CA THR A 150 -13.28 -12.27 23.92
C THR A 150 -12.24 -11.68 22.96
N GLY A 151 -11.85 -10.41 23.14
CA GLY A 151 -10.87 -9.74 22.29
C GLY A 151 -9.49 -10.41 22.22
N LEU A 152 -9.15 -11.27 23.19
CA LEU A 152 -7.93 -12.07 23.16
C LEU A 152 -8.17 -13.47 22.57
N LYS A 153 -9.27 -14.14 22.92
CA LYS A 153 -9.65 -15.44 22.35
C LYS A 153 -9.86 -15.38 20.84
N GLU A 154 -10.37 -14.27 20.34
CA GLU A 154 -10.81 -14.13 18.95
C GLU A 154 -9.69 -14.40 17.92
N PHE A 155 -8.44 -14.03 18.23
CA PHE A 155 -7.30 -14.29 17.35
C PHE A 155 -6.35 -15.37 17.87
N ILE A 156 -6.29 -15.60 19.19
CA ILE A 156 -5.46 -16.67 19.78
C ILE A 156 -6.10 -18.04 19.55
N GLY A 157 -7.45 -18.10 19.60
CA GLY A 157 -8.24 -19.32 19.65
C GLY A 157 -8.56 -19.77 21.09
N GLY A 158 -9.07 -21.00 21.21
CA GLY A 158 -9.42 -21.60 22.49
C GLY A 158 -8.22 -22.01 23.34
N ASP A 159 -8.49 -22.60 24.51
CA ASP A 159 -7.50 -22.93 25.53
C ASP A 159 -6.37 -23.85 25.01
N ASN A 160 -6.63 -24.65 23.97
CA ASN A 160 -5.64 -25.51 23.32
C ASN A 160 -4.53 -24.74 22.58
N LYS A 161 -4.69 -23.44 22.35
CA LYS A 161 -3.69 -22.58 21.69
C LYS A 161 -2.93 -21.66 22.65
N MET A 162 -3.09 -21.83 23.97
CA MET A 162 -2.44 -20.94 24.96
C MET A 162 -0.96 -21.29 25.25
N ALA A 163 -0.47 -22.45 24.81
CA ALA A 163 0.86 -22.98 25.17
C ALA A 163 2.02 -22.03 24.83
N GLU A 164 1.90 -21.34 23.70
CA GLU A 164 2.86 -20.33 23.25
C GLU A 164 2.95 -19.16 24.24
N TRP A 165 1.80 -18.68 24.72
CA TRP A 165 1.71 -17.57 25.69
C TRP A 165 2.16 -18.00 27.08
N VAL A 166 1.86 -19.24 27.49
CA VAL A 166 2.36 -19.82 28.75
C VAL A 166 3.88 -19.82 28.75
N THR A 167 4.49 -20.20 27.63
CA THR A 167 5.95 -20.25 27.48
C THR A 167 6.58 -18.86 27.58
N ARG A 168 6.01 -17.85 26.91
CA ARG A 168 6.52 -16.47 26.95
C ARG A 168 6.41 -15.83 28.32
N GLN A 169 5.26 -16.01 28.97
CA GLN A 169 5.00 -15.40 30.28
C GLN A 169 5.57 -16.22 31.45
N ARG A 170 5.96 -17.49 31.22
CA ARG A 170 6.40 -18.45 32.23
C ARG A 170 5.35 -18.67 33.33
N GLY A 171 4.09 -18.80 32.92
CA GLY A 171 2.96 -18.94 33.84
C GLY A 171 1.61 -18.93 33.12
N ILE A 172 0.53 -18.88 33.89
CA ILE A 172 -0.82 -18.71 33.33
C ILE A 172 -0.86 -17.37 32.59
N PRO A 173 -1.29 -17.30 31.31
CA PRO A 173 -1.21 -16.08 30.53
C PRO A 173 -2.14 -14.99 31.09
N GLN A 174 -1.58 -13.82 31.35
CA GLN A 174 -2.26 -12.63 31.87
C GLN A 174 -2.13 -11.45 30.90
N ALA A 175 -3.02 -10.46 31.07
CA ALA A 175 -2.96 -9.16 30.40
C ALA A 175 -3.28 -8.03 31.37
N ILE A 176 -2.75 -6.84 31.08
CA ILE A 176 -3.15 -5.57 31.69
C ILE A 176 -4.44 -5.14 30.99
N MET A 177 -5.50 -4.92 31.75
CA MET A 177 -6.82 -4.61 31.19
C MET A 177 -7.31 -3.24 31.65
N ILE A 178 -7.92 -2.51 30.72
CA ILE A 178 -8.50 -1.19 30.92
C ILE A 178 -9.99 -1.27 30.61
N SER A 179 -10.84 -0.82 31.54
CA SER A 179 -12.29 -0.76 31.35
C SER A 179 -12.92 0.44 32.06
N ASP A 180 -14.18 0.71 31.75
CA ASP A 180 -15.10 1.56 32.50
C ASP A 180 -14.68 3.03 32.68
N GLY A 181 -13.80 3.53 31.81
CA GLY A 181 -13.35 4.93 31.82
C GLY A 181 -11.95 5.11 31.24
N TYR A 182 -11.40 6.30 31.51
CA TYR A 182 -10.13 6.78 31.01
C TYR A 182 -8.93 6.36 31.85
N VAL A 183 -7.90 5.86 31.16
CA VAL A 183 -6.60 5.50 31.76
C VAL A 183 -5.49 5.98 30.83
N SER A 184 -4.52 6.73 31.36
CA SER A 184 -3.27 7.05 30.65
C SER A 184 -2.20 5.98 30.88
N LEU A 185 -1.16 5.93 30.05
CA LEU A 185 0.00 5.06 30.32
C LEU A 185 0.65 5.34 31.69
N GLN A 186 0.68 6.60 32.13
CA GLN A 186 1.19 6.99 33.44
C GLN A 186 0.32 6.42 34.57
N ASP A 187 -0.99 6.34 34.38
CA ASP A 187 -1.90 5.72 35.36
C ASP A 187 -1.70 4.21 35.42
N LEU A 188 -1.43 3.56 34.28
CA LEU A 188 -1.04 2.14 34.25
C LEU A 188 0.26 1.92 35.03
N ALA A 189 1.31 2.70 34.76
CA ALA A 189 2.61 2.53 35.39
C ALA A 189 2.56 2.69 36.93
N LYS A 190 1.61 3.48 37.45
CA LYS A 190 1.38 3.62 38.90
C LYS A 190 0.63 2.44 39.53
N LYS A 191 -0.28 1.81 38.78
CA LYS A 191 -1.19 0.76 39.30
C LYS A 191 -0.70 -0.67 39.02
N VAL A 192 0.05 -0.86 37.93
CA VAL A 192 0.52 -2.18 37.49
C VAL A 192 1.88 -2.49 38.17
N PRO A 193 2.09 -3.73 38.68
CA PRO A 193 3.38 -4.13 39.23
C PRO A 193 4.55 -3.93 38.25
N ARG A 194 5.69 -3.45 38.75
CA ARG A 194 6.90 -3.17 37.93
C ARG A 194 7.37 -4.34 37.09
N GLN A 195 7.19 -5.58 37.56
CA GLN A 195 7.55 -6.77 36.77
C GLN A 195 6.76 -6.89 35.46
N PHE A 196 5.59 -6.27 35.34
CA PHE A 196 4.73 -6.29 34.16
C PHE A 196 4.76 -4.99 33.36
N LEU A 197 4.92 -3.84 34.02
CA LEU A 197 5.08 -2.54 33.37
C LEU A 197 6.08 -1.71 34.16
N ASP A 198 7.27 -1.50 33.60
CA ASP A 198 8.39 -0.84 34.28
C ASP A 198 8.79 0.45 33.58
N GLU A 199 9.01 1.52 34.34
CA GLU A 199 9.60 2.76 33.83
C GLU A 199 11.12 2.67 33.97
N VAL A 200 11.79 2.23 32.91
CA VAL A 200 13.24 1.93 32.92
C VAL A 200 14.11 3.19 32.86
N SER A 201 13.54 4.31 32.44
CA SER A 201 14.09 5.66 32.53
C SER A 201 12.95 6.67 32.36
N PRO A 202 13.11 7.95 32.73
CA PRO A 202 12.03 8.93 32.67
C PRO A 202 11.28 8.95 31.32
N GLY A 203 10.00 8.60 31.34
CA GLY A 203 9.11 8.53 30.18
C GLY A 203 9.32 7.31 29.26
N VAL A 204 10.17 6.35 29.61
CA VAL A 204 10.42 5.13 28.83
C VAL A 204 9.92 3.91 29.60
N TYR A 205 8.92 3.24 29.05
CA TYR A 205 8.24 2.13 29.70
C TYR A 205 8.50 0.82 28.95
N VAL A 206 8.66 -0.30 29.68
CA VAL A 206 8.69 -1.66 29.11
C VAL A 206 7.47 -2.43 29.60
N ALA A 207 6.57 -2.80 28.68
CA ALA A 207 5.46 -3.68 28.95
C ALA A 207 5.85 -5.15 28.70
N ARG A 208 5.68 -5.97 29.73
CA ARG A 208 5.96 -7.43 29.75
C ARG A 208 4.71 -8.29 29.81
N LEU A 209 3.53 -7.67 29.73
CA LEU A 209 2.26 -8.31 29.44
C LEU A 209 1.57 -7.59 28.28
N PRO A 210 0.63 -8.25 27.59
CA PRO A 210 -0.27 -7.57 26.68
C PRO A 210 -1.11 -6.50 27.39
N ILE A 211 -1.53 -5.47 26.65
CA ILE A 211 -2.48 -4.45 27.11
C ILE A 211 -3.77 -4.62 26.32
N LEU A 212 -4.88 -4.88 27.03
CA LEU A 212 -6.22 -4.97 26.48
C LEU A 212 -7.05 -3.75 26.92
N VAL A 213 -7.47 -2.94 25.96
CA VAL A 213 -8.51 -1.92 26.16
C VAL A 213 -9.85 -2.58 25.88
N LYS A 214 -10.60 -2.91 26.93
CA LYS A 214 -11.94 -3.49 26.78
C LYS A 214 -12.89 -2.48 26.17
N GLU A 215 -14.07 -2.94 25.75
CA GLU A 215 -15.10 -2.13 25.10
C GLU A 215 -15.37 -0.77 25.79
N THR A 216 -15.55 -0.76 27.11
CA THR A 216 -15.84 0.47 27.89
C THR A 216 -14.58 1.25 28.29
N GLY A 217 -13.41 0.78 27.88
CA GLY A 217 -12.12 1.38 28.17
C GLY A 217 -11.78 2.52 27.22
N ILE A 218 -11.09 3.52 27.76
CA ILE A 218 -10.49 4.61 27.00
C ILE A 218 -9.01 4.65 27.39
N PHE A 219 -8.12 4.38 26.45
CA PHE A 219 -6.68 4.36 26.68
C PHE A 219 -5.96 5.49 25.95
N GLU A 220 -5.10 6.22 26.65
CA GLU A 220 -4.29 7.29 26.08
C GLU A 220 -2.79 7.10 26.34
N ILE A 221 -1.99 7.29 25.28
CA ILE A 221 -0.55 7.50 25.35
C ILE A 221 -0.25 8.86 24.71
N ASP A 222 0.27 9.80 25.50
CA ASP A 222 0.57 11.15 25.03
C ASP A 222 2.07 11.50 25.15
N SER A 223 2.40 12.77 24.93
CA SER A 223 3.76 13.31 24.94
C SER A 223 4.51 13.18 26.27
N ARG A 224 3.84 12.85 27.38
CA ARG A 224 4.51 12.48 28.64
C ARG A 224 5.27 11.17 28.50
N THR A 225 4.96 10.39 27.46
CA THR A 225 5.63 9.14 27.11
C THR A 225 6.66 9.40 26.03
N LYS A 226 7.94 9.18 26.35
CA LYS A 226 9.02 9.21 25.37
C LYS A 226 9.02 7.97 24.48
N GLU A 227 8.78 6.80 25.08
CA GLU A 227 8.71 5.51 24.37
C GLU A 227 7.99 4.45 25.22
N LEU A 228 7.04 3.74 24.63
CA LEU A 228 6.51 2.48 25.14
C LEU A 228 7.13 1.31 24.36
N ARG A 229 7.89 0.46 25.05
CA ARG A 229 8.53 -0.74 24.53
C ARG A 229 7.68 -1.96 24.87
N LEU A 230 7.18 -2.65 23.85
CA LEU A 230 6.47 -3.91 24.01
C LEU A 230 7.48 -5.05 23.95
N SER A 231 7.61 -5.83 25.03
CA SER A 231 8.60 -6.92 25.11
C SER A 231 8.26 -8.08 24.16
N GLN A 232 9.19 -8.40 23.26
CA GLN A 232 9.12 -9.52 22.34
C GLN A 232 9.15 -10.86 23.09
N GLU A 233 10.11 -11.02 24.01
CA GLU A 233 10.34 -12.27 24.73
C GLU A 233 9.19 -12.61 25.68
N LYS A 234 8.49 -11.60 26.20
CA LYS A 234 7.33 -11.76 27.08
C LYS A 234 5.99 -11.82 26.37
N GLY A 235 5.97 -11.65 25.05
CA GLY A 235 4.73 -11.74 24.28
C GLY A 235 3.79 -10.56 24.51
N SER A 236 4.33 -9.34 24.70
CA SER A 236 3.49 -8.14 24.83
C SER A 236 2.98 -7.66 23.47
N PHE A 237 1.77 -7.14 23.46
CA PHE A 237 1.07 -6.55 22.31
C PHE A 237 -0.08 -5.67 22.84
N ILE A 238 -0.74 -4.90 21.97
CA ILE A 238 -1.89 -4.05 22.34
C ILE A 238 -3.13 -4.54 21.58
N VAL A 239 -4.24 -4.74 22.28
CA VAL A 239 -5.58 -4.98 21.70
C VAL A 239 -6.54 -3.91 22.21
N SER A 240 -7.38 -3.36 21.34
CA SER A 240 -8.46 -2.44 21.74
C SER A 240 -9.82 -2.83 21.16
N GLU A 241 -10.80 -3.05 22.02
CA GLU A 241 -12.22 -3.15 21.70
C GLU A 241 -12.95 -1.82 21.98
N GLY A 242 -12.29 -0.88 22.65
CA GLY A 242 -12.84 0.43 23.06
C GLY A 242 -12.20 1.60 22.30
N LYS A 243 -11.96 2.70 23.01
CA LYS A 243 -11.34 3.91 22.44
C LYS A 243 -9.86 3.99 22.76
N MET A 244 -9.04 4.30 21.75
CA MET A 244 -7.60 4.43 21.93
C MET A 244 -7.05 5.68 21.24
N LEU A 245 -6.24 6.45 21.95
CA LEU A 245 -5.57 7.65 21.45
C LEU A 245 -4.06 7.59 21.72
N ILE A 246 -3.24 7.66 20.68
CA ILE A 246 -1.77 7.65 20.79
C ILE A 246 -1.25 8.89 20.09
N THR A 247 -0.59 9.80 20.82
CA THR A 247 -0.11 11.06 20.25
C THR A 247 1.29 11.45 20.71
N HIS A 248 2.09 12.04 19.81
CA HIS A 248 3.37 12.67 20.12
C HIS A 248 4.36 11.76 20.88
N THR A 249 4.43 10.49 20.50
CA THR A 249 5.15 9.47 21.27
C THR A 249 5.77 8.41 20.35
N GLN A 250 6.33 7.36 20.95
CA GLN A 250 6.82 6.18 20.26
C GLN A 250 6.27 4.92 20.92
N VAL A 251 5.83 3.96 20.11
CA VAL A 251 5.41 2.62 20.58
C VAL A 251 6.12 1.59 19.72
N ASN A 252 7.02 0.81 20.30
CA ASN A 252 7.94 -0.04 19.54
C ASN A 252 7.89 -1.50 19.99
N ALA A 253 8.01 -2.41 19.02
CA ALA A 253 8.33 -3.80 19.32
C ALA A 253 9.81 -3.88 19.76
N TRP A 254 10.06 -4.40 20.96
CA TRP A 254 11.37 -4.34 21.61
C TRP A 254 11.85 -5.73 22.03
N SER A 255 13.06 -6.09 21.62
CA SER A 255 13.75 -7.28 22.11
C SER A 255 14.57 -6.91 23.33
N GLU A 256 14.17 -7.40 24.50
CA GLU A 256 14.92 -7.23 25.74
C GLU A 256 16.29 -7.91 25.63
N ALA A 257 16.37 -9.07 24.95
CA ALA A 257 17.62 -9.81 24.77
C ALA A 257 18.64 -9.05 23.90
N ARG A 258 18.18 -8.32 22.88
CA ARG A 258 19.03 -7.50 22.01
C ARG A 258 19.19 -6.07 22.50
N ASN A 259 18.45 -5.68 23.55
CA ASN A 259 18.36 -4.30 24.03
C ASN A 259 18.10 -3.30 22.87
N GLY A 260 17.11 -3.61 22.03
CA GLY A 260 16.83 -2.83 20.83
C GLY A 260 15.49 -3.18 20.21
N LEU A 261 15.19 -2.57 19.06
CA LEU A 261 14.02 -2.93 18.26
C LEU A 261 14.04 -4.43 17.93
N ALA A 262 12.85 -5.04 17.90
CA ALA A 262 12.65 -6.42 17.51
C ALA A 262 12.78 -6.61 15.98
N ALA A 263 13.93 -6.21 15.41
CA ALA A 263 14.16 -6.18 13.97
C ALA A 263 13.80 -7.51 13.29
N TYR A 264 13.13 -7.43 12.15
CA TYR A 264 12.66 -8.58 11.38
C TYR A 264 13.78 -9.59 11.08
N ARG A 265 13.48 -10.88 11.27
CA ARG A 265 14.40 -11.99 10.90
C ARG A 265 13.72 -13.03 10.03
N LYS A 266 12.55 -13.51 10.44
CA LYS A 266 11.79 -14.53 9.73
C LYS A 266 10.27 -14.34 9.90
N PRO A 267 9.43 -14.86 8.98
CA PRO A 267 7.98 -14.61 8.99
C PRO A 267 7.26 -15.07 10.26
N ASP A 268 7.59 -16.26 10.75
CA ASP A 268 6.92 -16.96 11.86
C ASP A 268 7.42 -16.52 13.26
N GLU A 269 8.41 -15.63 13.32
CA GLU A 269 8.90 -15.13 14.59
C GLU A 269 7.95 -14.07 15.15
N PHE A 270 7.34 -14.37 16.31
CA PHE A 270 6.52 -13.41 17.03
C PHE A 270 7.23 -12.08 17.21
N ARG A 271 6.51 -11.01 16.88
CA ARG A 271 6.82 -9.64 17.24
C ARG A 271 5.57 -8.97 17.79
N PRO A 272 5.69 -8.10 18.79
CA PRO A 272 4.60 -7.26 19.28
C PRO A 272 3.84 -6.56 18.15
N PHE A 273 2.55 -6.34 18.35
CA PHE A 273 1.66 -5.72 17.37
C PHE A 273 0.56 -4.92 18.07
N LEU A 274 -0.21 -4.17 17.28
CA LEU A 274 -1.41 -3.45 17.69
C LEU A 274 -2.59 -3.98 16.88
N LEU A 275 -3.66 -4.39 17.57
CA LEU A 275 -4.90 -4.85 16.98
C LEU A 275 -6.09 -4.08 17.57
N THR A 276 -7.07 -3.73 16.75
CA THR A 276 -8.35 -3.19 17.22
C THR A 276 -9.51 -3.96 16.62
N TRP A 277 -10.57 -4.13 17.40
CA TRP A 277 -11.73 -4.95 17.05
C TRP A 277 -12.97 -4.15 16.65
N GLY A 278 -14.02 -4.84 16.18
CA GLY A 278 -15.31 -4.22 15.87
C GLY A 278 -15.85 -3.37 17.02
N GLY A 279 -16.39 -2.21 16.70
CA GLY A 279 -16.88 -1.22 17.65
C GLY A 279 -15.81 -0.28 18.22
N SER A 280 -14.53 -0.54 17.97
CA SER A 280 -13.44 0.33 18.43
C SER A 280 -13.32 1.62 17.61
N GLU A 281 -12.81 2.67 18.26
CA GLU A 281 -12.40 3.91 17.62
C GLU A 281 -10.94 4.20 18.00
N THR A 282 -10.07 4.41 17.01
CA THR A 282 -8.63 4.58 17.24
C THR A 282 -8.07 5.82 16.56
N TRP A 283 -7.27 6.60 17.29
CA TRP A 283 -6.58 7.76 16.74
C TRP A 283 -5.10 7.71 17.08
N ILE A 284 -4.25 7.68 16.06
CA ILE A 284 -2.79 7.73 16.17
C ILE A 284 -2.32 8.99 15.44
N ALA A 285 -1.62 9.88 16.12
CA ALA A 285 -1.13 11.13 15.55
C ALA A 285 0.33 11.41 15.96
N ASN A 286 1.17 11.93 15.06
CA ASN A 286 2.53 12.36 15.40
C ASN A 286 3.34 11.31 16.18
N THR A 287 3.20 10.04 15.80
CA THR A 287 3.72 8.89 16.55
C THR A 287 4.70 8.10 15.69
N LYS A 288 5.71 7.48 16.31
CA LYS A 288 6.59 6.51 15.64
C LYS A 288 6.32 5.09 16.14
N MET A 289 6.24 4.13 15.23
CA MET A 289 6.21 2.71 15.58
C MET A 289 7.14 1.91 14.69
N ALA A 290 7.85 0.96 15.30
CA ALA A 290 8.82 0.15 14.58
C ALA A 290 8.79 -1.34 14.95
N SER A 291 9.18 -2.16 13.96
CA SER A 291 9.42 -3.60 14.06
C SER A 291 8.22 -4.44 14.53
N MET A 292 7.00 -3.95 14.34
CA MET A 292 5.79 -4.66 14.77
C MET A 292 5.33 -5.73 13.78
N GLY A 293 4.66 -6.74 14.34
CA GLY A 293 3.90 -7.73 13.58
C GLY A 293 4.71 -8.79 12.86
N TYR A 294 4.03 -9.87 12.49
CA TYR A 294 4.63 -11.06 11.88
C TYR A 294 3.57 -11.83 11.09
N ASP A 295 3.95 -12.95 10.49
CA ASP A 295 3.10 -13.76 9.62
C ASP A 295 2.11 -14.62 10.43
N GLN A 296 1.13 -13.95 11.04
CA GLN A 296 0.06 -14.56 11.80
C GLN A 296 -1.21 -13.71 11.72
N SER A 297 -2.35 -14.39 11.65
CA SER A 297 -3.67 -13.76 11.56
C SER A 297 -3.85 -12.66 12.61
N LYS A 298 -4.34 -11.50 12.16
CA LYS A 298 -4.58 -10.28 12.95
C LYS A 298 -3.34 -9.64 13.59
N SER A 299 -2.17 -10.26 13.45
CA SER A 299 -0.91 -9.88 14.11
C SER A 299 0.10 -9.24 13.15
N TYR A 300 -0.37 -8.65 12.04
CA TYR A 300 0.48 -8.20 10.94
C TYR A 300 1.29 -6.92 11.23
N GLY A 301 0.94 -6.16 12.25
CA GLY A 301 1.59 -4.90 12.58
C GLY A 301 0.61 -3.99 13.30
N ILE A 302 -0.02 -3.10 12.54
CA ILE A 302 -1.17 -2.31 12.99
C ILE A 302 -2.39 -2.81 12.23
N SER A 303 -3.28 -3.51 12.94
CA SER A 303 -4.44 -4.21 12.38
C SER A 303 -5.73 -3.59 12.90
N ILE A 304 -6.61 -3.12 12.00
CA ILE A 304 -7.95 -2.63 12.33
C ILE A 304 -8.96 -3.63 11.79
N SER A 305 -9.73 -4.32 12.63
CA SER A 305 -10.49 -5.48 12.18
C SER A 305 -11.89 -5.52 12.79
N GLN A 306 -12.92 -5.75 11.97
CA GLN A 306 -14.13 -6.38 12.50
C GLN A 306 -13.79 -7.75 13.12
N TYR A 307 -14.62 -8.22 14.05
CA TYR A 307 -14.54 -9.59 14.59
C TYR A 307 -14.67 -10.64 13.47
N THR A 308 -14.34 -11.90 13.76
CA THR A 308 -14.60 -12.99 12.81
C THR A 308 -16.10 -13.07 12.49
N PRO A 309 -16.48 -13.60 11.32
CA PRO A 309 -17.88 -13.66 10.91
C PRO A 309 -18.83 -14.29 11.94
N ASN A 310 -18.35 -15.29 12.71
CA ASN A 310 -19.16 -15.93 13.74
C ASN A 310 -19.38 -15.02 14.96
N THR A 311 -18.31 -14.40 15.46
CA THR A 311 -18.39 -13.50 16.61
C THR A 311 -19.11 -12.20 16.26
N ALA A 312 -18.91 -11.66 15.06
CA ALA A 312 -19.59 -10.46 14.57
C ALA A 312 -21.13 -10.64 14.54
N LYS A 313 -21.62 -11.82 14.14
CA LYS A 313 -23.07 -12.15 14.17
C LYS A 313 -23.68 -12.12 15.58
N ILE A 314 -22.88 -12.45 16.59
CA ILE A 314 -23.29 -12.49 18.00
C ILE A 314 -23.20 -11.09 18.61
N LEU A 315 -22.03 -10.45 18.51
CA LEU A 315 -21.75 -9.17 19.16
C LEU A 315 -22.41 -7.99 18.44
N LYS A 316 -22.62 -8.08 17.12
CA LYS A 316 -23.24 -7.05 16.26
C LYS A 316 -22.65 -5.66 16.48
N ARG A 317 -21.33 -5.61 16.68
CA ARG A 317 -20.60 -4.35 16.81
C ARG A 317 -20.47 -3.70 15.44
N PRO A 318 -20.56 -2.37 15.35
CA PRO A 318 -20.30 -1.69 14.09
C PRO A 318 -18.86 -1.96 13.65
N GLU A 319 -18.60 -1.79 12.36
CA GLU A 319 -17.23 -1.86 11.84
C GLU A 319 -16.33 -0.85 12.55
N PRO A 320 -15.07 -1.22 12.82
CA PRO A 320 -14.11 -0.32 13.47
C PRO A 320 -13.80 0.88 12.56
N THR A 321 -13.35 1.97 13.18
CA THR A 321 -12.95 3.17 12.45
C THR A 321 -11.87 3.94 13.22
N GLY A 322 -11.30 4.98 12.60
CA GLY A 322 -10.21 5.72 13.21
C GLY A 322 -9.34 6.48 12.23
N TRP A 323 -8.33 7.15 12.79
CA TRP A 323 -7.33 7.90 12.04
C TRP A 323 -5.92 7.45 12.41
N ILE A 324 -5.04 7.36 11.42
CA ILE A 324 -3.59 7.31 11.56
C ILE A 324 -3.04 8.48 10.76
N ILE A 325 -2.49 9.47 11.45
CA ILE A 325 -2.05 10.72 10.84
C ILE A 325 -0.64 11.13 11.25
N ASP A 326 0.08 11.75 10.32
CA ASP A 326 1.35 12.43 10.54
C ASP A 326 2.37 11.58 11.35
N SER A 327 2.37 10.26 11.13
CA SER A 327 3.10 9.25 11.90
C SER A 327 4.13 8.49 11.04
N GLU A 328 5.07 7.79 11.67
CA GLU A 328 6.14 7.03 11.00
C GLU A 328 6.12 5.55 11.39
N PHE A 329 6.08 4.66 10.39
CA PHE A 329 6.01 3.21 10.54
C PHE A 329 7.17 2.54 9.79
N SER A 330 8.00 1.78 10.51
CA SER A 330 9.17 1.14 9.89
C SER A 330 9.48 -0.28 10.35
N ASP A 331 9.93 -1.13 9.44
CA ASP A 331 10.22 -2.56 9.70
C ASP A 331 9.00 -3.37 10.18
N LEU A 332 7.79 -2.86 9.98
CA LEU A 332 6.56 -3.61 10.26
C LEU A 332 6.40 -4.74 9.25
N TRP A 333 5.77 -5.85 9.66
CA TRP A 333 5.43 -6.91 8.71
C TRP A 333 4.51 -6.35 7.63
N TYR A 334 3.32 -5.88 8.01
CA TYR A 334 2.48 -4.94 7.24
C TYR A 334 2.43 -3.62 7.99
N GLY A 335 2.67 -2.49 7.32
CA GLY A 335 2.62 -1.19 7.97
C GLY A 335 1.23 -0.82 8.49
N PHE A 336 0.20 -1.11 7.69
CA PHE A 336 -1.21 -0.99 8.06
C PHE A 336 -2.00 -2.13 7.44
N TYR A 337 -2.92 -2.71 8.19
CA TYR A 337 -3.88 -3.70 7.71
C TYR A 337 -5.28 -3.36 8.21
N CYS A 338 -6.29 -3.59 7.38
CA CYS A 338 -7.67 -3.58 7.87
C CYS A 338 -8.56 -4.67 7.26
N TYR A 339 -9.67 -4.98 7.96
CA TYR A 339 -10.66 -5.98 7.60
C TYR A 339 -12.05 -5.44 7.98
N GLU A 340 -13.00 -5.42 7.03
CA GLU A 340 -14.38 -4.89 7.21
C GLU A 340 -14.38 -3.61 8.05
N THR A 341 -13.64 -2.62 7.57
CA THR A 341 -13.39 -1.35 8.25
C THR A 341 -13.98 -0.20 7.45
N ARG A 342 -14.63 0.73 8.13
CA ARG A 342 -15.27 1.89 7.51
C ARG A 342 -14.54 3.19 7.79
N ASP A 343 -14.54 4.07 6.79
CA ASP A 343 -14.21 5.50 6.91
C ASP A 343 -12.84 5.78 7.56
N PHE A 344 -11.90 4.83 7.47
CA PHE A 344 -10.62 4.95 8.15
C PHE A 344 -9.71 5.91 7.38
N VAL A 345 -9.02 6.77 8.12
CA VAL A 345 -8.15 7.81 7.55
C VAL A 345 -6.69 7.45 7.79
N VAL A 346 -5.92 7.36 6.72
CA VAL A 346 -4.46 7.18 6.73
C VAL A 346 -3.86 8.37 5.99
N LYS A 347 -3.45 9.41 6.73
CA LYS A 347 -3.06 10.70 6.14
C LYS A 347 -1.70 11.22 6.61
N GLY A 348 -0.84 11.65 5.69
CA GLY A 348 0.41 12.35 6.04
C GLY A 348 1.48 11.46 6.68
N ASN A 349 1.38 10.14 6.58
CA ASN A 349 2.29 9.22 7.26
C ASN A 349 3.50 8.85 6.40
N THR A 350 4.58 8.41 7.05
CA THR A 350 5.71 7.74 6.40
C THR A 350 5.68 6.25 6.70
N TYR A 351 5.65 5.42 5.65
CA TYR A 351 5.77 3.96 5.74
C TYR A 351 7.07 3.56 5.05
N ARG A 352 8.12 3.26 5.82
CA ARG A 352 9.46 2.99 5.27
C ARG A 352 10.00 1.62 5.64
N ASP A 353 10.62 0.93 4.68
CA ASP A 353 11.35 -0.32 4.91
C ASP A 353 10.52 -1.44 5.56
N ASN A 354 9.19 -1.43 5.33
CA ASN A 354 8.28 -2.47 5.81
C ASN A 354 8.50 -3.78 5.03
N ILE A 355 8.13 -4.92 5.64
CA ILE A 355 8.56 -6.23 5.13
C ILE A 355 7.77 -6.64 3.90
N VAL A 356 6.45 -6.72 4.00
CA VAL A 356 5.60 -7.23 2.93
C VAL A 356 4.84 -6.10 2.24
N TYR A 357 4.11 -5.31 3.01
CA TYR A 357 3.32 -4.18 2.51
C TYR A 357 3.56 -2.92 3.34
N GLY A 358 3.46 -1.76 2.69
CA GLY A 358 3.34 -0.49 3.40
C GLY A 358 1.93 -0.31 3.99
N ILE A 359 0.92 -0.24 3.12
CA ILE A 359 -0.49 -0.04 3.48
C ILE A 359 -1.32 -1.12 2.77
N ASP A 360 -2.01 -1.99 3.53
CA ASP A 360 -2.76 -3.17 3.05
C ASP A 360 -4.21 -3.25 3.60
N PRO A 361 -5.10 -2.31 3.23
CA PRO A 361 -6.54 -2.49 3.42
C PRO A 361 -7.08 -3.73 2.74
N HIS A 362 -7.92 -4.49 3.45
CA HIS A 362 -8.41 -5.76 2.97
C HIS A 362 -9.91 -5.97 3.26
N ASP A 363 -10.49 -6.94 2.55
CA ASP A 363 -11.74 -7.64 2.89
C ASP A 363 -12.91 -6.72 3.23
N ARG A 364 -13.59 -6.19 2.20
CA ARG A 364 -14.86 -5.44 2.30
C ARG A 364 -14.77 -4.14 3.11
N SER A 365 -13.57 -3.62 3.33
CA SER A 365 -13.40 -2.28 3.91
C SER A 365 -13.84 -1.21 2.92
N HIS A 366 -14.40 -0.09 3.38
CA HIS A 366 -14.96 0.90 2.45
C HIS A 366 -14.92 2.34 2.96
N GLY A 367 -14.99 3.31 2.05
CA GLY A 367 -14.97 4.73 2.38
C GLY A 367 -13.62 5.22 2.92
N LEU A 368 -12.54 4.47 2.64
CA LEU A 368 -11.22 4.76 3.21
C LEU A 368 -10.61 6.02 2.58
N ILE A 369 -9.82 6.75 3.37
CA ILE A 369 -9.07 7.93 2.91
C ILE A 369 -7.59 7.66 3.13
N ILE A 370 -6.86 7.36 2.05
CA ILE A 370 -5.42 7.10 2.05
C ILE A 370 -4.74 8.22 1.29
N ALA A 371 -4.26 9.24 2.01
CA ALA A 371 -3.83 10.48 1.39
C ALA A 371 -2.52 11.07 1.92
N GLU A 372 -1.74 11.70 1.05
CA GLU A 372 -0.54 12.46 1.45
C GLU A 372 0.52 11.61 2.20
N ASN A 373 0.51 10.29 2.04
CA ASN A 373 1.49 9.40 2.65
C ASN A 373 2.76 9.28 1.80
N ASP A 374 3.90 9.01 2.43
CA ASP A 374 5.16 8.65 1.80
C ASP A 374 5.50 7.18 2.08
N VAL A 375 5.38 6.33 1.06
CA VAL A 375 5.44 4.86 1.19
C VAL A 375 6.57 4.30 0.33
N TYR A 376 7.64 3.83 0.97
CA TYR A 376 8.83 3.40 0.24
C TYR A 376 9.65 2.30 0.91
N GLY A 377 10.52 1.67 0.12
CA GLY A 377 11.45 0.65 0.60
C GLY A 377 10.78 -0.65 1.02
N THR A 378 9.52 -0.89 0.65
CA THR A 378 8.83 -2.14 1.00
C THR A 378 9.60 -3.33 0.42
N LYS A 379 10.00 -4.26 1.29
CA LYS A 379 11.08 -5.23 1.00
C LYS A 379 10.63 -6.40 0.13
N LYS A 380 9.37 -6.85 0.22
CA LYS A 380 8.88 -8.04 -0.51
C LYS A 380 7.81 -7.75 -1.56
N LYS A 381 6.77 -6.96 -1.24
CA LYS A 381 5.65 -6.72 -2.16
C LYS A 381 5.41 -5.22 -2.42
N HIS A 382 4.18 -4.75 -2.20
CA HIS A 382 3.67 -3.48 -2.70
C HIS A 382 3.78 -2.35 -1.68
N GLY A 383 3.88 -1.11 -2.15
CA GLY A 383 3.77 0.06 -1.27
C GLY A 383 2.36 0.15 -0.67
N ILE A 384 1.37 0.40 -1.52
CA ILE A 384 -0.06 0.48 -1.17
C ILE A 384 -0.81 -0.59 -1.96
N ILE A 385 -1.63 -1.38 -1.30
CA ILE A 385 -2.54 -2.35 -1.93
C ILE A 385 -3.89 -2.28 -1.22
N ILE A 386 -4.98 -2.24 -2.00
CA ILE A 386 -6.32 -2.52 -1.49
C ILE A 386 -6.81 -3.82 -2.14
N SER A 387 -7.35 -4.73 -1.35
CA SER A 387 -7.59 -6.11 -1.80
C SER A 387 -8.88 -6.71 -1.24
N ARG A 388 -9.65 -7.35 -2.13
CA ARG A 388 -10.93 -8.01 -1.84
C ARG A 388 -12.01 -7.01 -1.42
N GLU A 389 -12.74 -6.51 -2.42
CA GLU A 389 -13.93 -5.66 -2.24
C GLU A 389 -13.64 -4.42 -1.39
N VAL A 390 -12.45 -3.85 -1.52
CA VAL A 390 -12.17 -2.56 -0.87
C VAL A 390 -12.72 -1.46 -1.76
N ASP A 391 -13.87 -0.93 -1.36
CA ASP A 391 -14.73 -0.18 -2.27
C ASP A 391 -14.88 1.28 -1.87
N ASN A 392 -15.27 2.10 -2.83
CA ASN A 392 -15.67 3.50 -2.63
C ASN A 392 -14.63 4.30 -1.82
N SER A 393 -13.35 4.02 -2.03
CA SER A 393 -12.23 4.56 -1.27
C SER A 393 -11.38 5.52 -2.10
N PHE A 394 -10.59 6.35 -1.42
CA PHE A 394 -9.81 7.42 -2.02
C PHE A 394 -8.31 7.21 -1.74
N ILE A 395 -7.51 7.08 -2.79
CA ILE A 395 -6.05 6.98 -2.72
C ILE A 395 -5.47 8.19 -3.45
N PHE A 396 -5.06 9.25 -2.74
CA PHE A 396 -4.65 10.48 -3.41
C PHE A 396 -3.50 11.26 -2.80
N ARG A 397 -2.72 11.93 -3.66
CA ARG A 397 -1.54 12.72 -3.27
C ARG A 397 -0.49 11.94 -2.45
N ASN A 398 -0.46 10.62 -2.56
CA ASN A 398 0.59 9.80 -1.94
C ASN A 398 1.85 9.80 -2.82
N LYS A 399 3.01 9.68 -2.18
CA LYS A 399 4.26 9.25 -2.82
C LYS A 399 4.42 7.75 -2.54
N SER A 400 4.39 6.90 -3.56
CA SER A 400 4.62 5.45 -3.41
C SER A 400 5.73 4.98 -4.34
N HIS A 401 6.91 4.73 -3.78
CA HIS A 401 8.12 4.62 -4.58
C HIS A 401 9.16 3.63 -4.02
N ASN A 402 10.07 3.15 -4.87
CA ASN A 402 11.13 2.21 -4.49
C ASN A 402 10.63 0.95 -3.72
N ASN A 403 9.43 0.46 -4.04
CA ASN A 403 8.90 -0.78 -3.47
C ASN A 403 9.33 -1.99 -4.31
N LYS A 404 9.42 -3.17 -3.68
CA LYS A 404 9.90 -4.40 -4.33
C LYS A 404 9.01 -4.91 -5.47
N LEU A 405 7.70 -4.67 -5.39
CA LEU A 405 6.76 -4.87 -6.49
C LEU A 405 6.18 -3.52 -6.90
N SER A 406 4.85 -3.41 -7.04
CA SER A 406 4.19 -2.20 -7.51
C SER A 406 4.06 -1.11 -6.45
N GLY A 407 3.92 0.14 -6.88
CA GLY A 407 3.66 1.27 -5.99
C GLY A 407 2.24 1.26 -5.41
N VAL A 408 1.23 1.12 -6.27
CA VAL A 408 -0.19 1.06 -5.88
C VAL A 408 -0.88 -0.13 -6.56
N VAL A 409 -1.69 -0.89 -5.82
CA VAL A 409 -2.47 -2.02 -6.33
C VAL A 409 -3.92 -1.94 -5.91
N LEU A 410 -4.84 -2.22 -6.84
CA LEU A 410 -6.25 -2.51 -6.58
C LEU A 410 -6.48 -3.97 -6.98
N ASP A 411 -6.85 -4.81 -6.03
CA ASP A 411 -6.92 -6.27 -6.20
C ASP A 411 -8.30 -6.84 -5.83
N ARG A 412 -8.67 -7.95 -6.47
CA ARG A 412 -9.85 -8.78 -6.16
C ARG A 412 -11.15 -7.97 -5.99
N ASN A 413 -11.70 -7.50 -7.10
CA ASN A 413 -12.99 -6.83 -7.13
C ASN A 413 -13.10 -5.60 -6.20
N SER A 414 -12.02 -4.84 -6.07
CA SER A 414 -12.05 -3.55 -5.34
C SER A 414 -12.51 -2.45 -6.30
N VAL A 415 -13.74 -1.94 -6.14
CA VAL A 415 -14.45 -1.13 -7.15
C VAL A 415 -14.90 0.24 -6.63
N GLY A 416 -15.21 1.16 -7.56
CA GLY A 416 -15.72 2.49 -7.20
C GLY A 416 -14.68 3.40 -6.55
N ASN A 417 -13.39 3.07 -6.66
CA ASN A 417 -12.31 3.80 -6.03
C ASN A 417 -11.81 4.95 -6.91
N ILE A 418 -11.27 5.98 -6.25
CA ILE A 418 -10.58 7.11 -6.89
C ILE A 418 -9.10 7.09 -6.50
N VAL A 419 -8.24 6.88 -7.49
CA VAL A 419 -6.78 6.95 -7.35
C VAL A 419 -6.30 8.22 -8.05
N ALA A 420 -5.97 9.27 -7.30
CA ALA A 420 -5.77 10.60 -7.88
C ALA A 420 -4.51 11.34 -7.43
N TYR A 421 -3.82 11.99 -8.38
CA TYR A 421 -2.70 12.89 -8.10
C TYR A 421 -1.55 12.29 -7.27
N ASN A 422 -1.37 10.97 -7.34
CA ASN A 422 -0.26 10.30 -6.65
C ASN A 422 1.04 10.45 -7.45
N GLU A 423 2.17 10.45 -6.75
CA GLU A 423 3.51 10.36 -7.31
C GLU A 423 4.03 8.93 -7.12
N ILE A 424 4.10 8.17 -8.20
CA ILE A 424 4.34 6.72 -8.15
C ILE A 424 5.54 6.39 -9.02
N TYR A 425 6.69 6.16 -8.39
CA TYR A 425 7.95 6.12 -9.14
C TYR A 425 8.98 5.11 -8.63
N GLN A 426 9.87 4.68 -9.53
CA GLN A 426 11.01 3.81 -9.19
C GLN A 426 10.64 2.49 -8.50
N ASN A 427 9.39 2.04 -8.59
CA ASN A 427 8.99 0.75 -8.08
C ASN A 427 9.63 -0.35 -8.95
N HIS A 428 9.94 -1.49 -8.33
CA HIS A 428 10.73 -2.53 -8.97
C HIS A 428 9.91 -3.41 -9.93
N THR A 429 8.58 -3.29 -9.91
CA THR A 429 7.70 -3.75 -10.98
C THR A 429 6.94 -2.58 -11.59
N ASP A 430 5.61 -2.56 -11.47
CA ASP A 430 4.75 -1.59 -12.12
C ASP A 430 4.56 -0.35 -11.24
N GLY A 431 4.13 0.77 -11.81
CA GLY A 431 3.66 1.89 -11.01
C GLY A 431 2.34 1.56 -10.32
N ILE A 432 1.28 1.44 -11.11
CA ILE A 432 -0.06 1.06 -10.67
C ILE A 432 -0.44 -0.29 -11.27
N THR A 433 -1.09 -1.17 -10.51
CA THR A 433 -1.66 -2.43 -11.00
C THR A 433 -3.12 -2.58 -10.58
N LEU A 434 -3.99 -2.87 -11.53
CA LEU A 434 -5.36 -3.32 -11.28
C LEU A 434 -5.46 -4.81 -11.62
N TYR A 435 -5.88 -5.61 -10.63
CA TYR A 435 -6.14 -7.03 -10.74
C TYR A 435 -7.60 -7.30 -10.47
N GLU A 436 -8.32 -7.76 -11.51
CA GLU A 436 -9.73 -8.16 -11.41
C GLU A 436 -10.60 -7.10 -10.69
N SER A 437 -10.34 -5.82 -10.92
CA SER A 437 -10.88 -4.68 -10.16
C SER A 437 -11.36 -3.58 -11.10
N GLY A 438 -12.58 -3.75 -11.62
CA GLY A 438 -13.22 -2.85 -12.56
C GLY A 438 -13.79 -1.56 -11.94
N ASN A 439 -14.40 -0.70 -12.77
CA ASN A 439 -15.15 0.48 -12.35
C ASN A 439 -14.36 1.45 -11.42
N ASN A 440 -13.08 1.63 -11.69
CA ASN A 440 -12.21 2.52 -10.91
C ASN A 440 -11.77 3.74 -11.74
N LEU A 441 -11.57 4.87 -11.06
CA LEU A 441 -11.09 6.12 -11.65
C LEU A 441 -9.64 6.37 -11.25
N LEU A 442 -8.74 6.44 -12.24
CA LEU A 442 -7.37 6.90 -12.07
C LEU A 442 -7.25 8.29 -12.69
N TRP A 443 -7.03 9.32 -11.87
CA TRP A 443 -7.02 10.72 -12.31
C TRP A 443 -5.71 11.46 -11.99
N GLY A 444 -5.01 11.96 -13.00
CA GLY A 444 -3.92 12.91 -12.78
C GLY A 444 -2.70 12.34 -12.04
N ASN A 445 -2.50 11.02 -12.04
CA ASN A 445 -1.35 10.40 -11.39
C ASN A 445 -0.07 10.62 -12.20
N ARG A 446 1.06 10.83 -11.51
CA ARG A 446 2.40 10.89 -12.12
C ARG A 446 3.11 9.56 -11.87
N VAL A 447 3.24 8.76 -12.92
CA VAL A 447 3.74 7.38 -12.87
C VAL A 447 5.06 7.25 -13.63
N ILE A 448 6.17 7.30 -12.89
CA ILE A 448 7.48 7.68 -13.45
C ILE A 448 8.55 6.63 -13.18
N ALA A 449 9.29 6.20 -14.21
CA ALA A 449 10.51 5.41 -14.03
C ALA A 449 10.36 4.14 -13.18
N ASN A 450 9.18 3.50 -13.22
CA ASN A 450 9.00 2.17 -12.65
C ASN A 450 9.64 1.13 -13.57
N ARG A 451 10.21 0.06 -13.03
CA ARG A 451 11.03 -0.88 -13.83
C ARG A 451 10.24 -1.66 -14.87
N ARG A 452 8.93 -1.81 -14.68
CA ARG A 452 8.02 -2.45 -15.63
C ARG A 452 7.04 -1.44 -16.21
N HIS A 453 5.73 -1.68 -16.13
CA HIS A 453 4.74 -0.82 -16.74
C HIS A 453 4.46 0.41 -15.87
N GLY A 454 4.02 1.51 -16.48
CA GLY A 454 3.46 2.62 -15.71
C GLY A 454 2.17 2.17 -15.03
N ILE A 455 1.11 1.96 -15.81
CA ILE A 455 -0.20 1.50 -15.34
C ILE A 455 -0.51 0.16 -16.01
N ARG A 456 -0.76 -0.89 -15.22
CA ARG A 456 -1.19 -2.20 -15.70
C ARG A 456 -2.62 -2.52 -15.29
N VAL A 457 -3.44 -2.97 -16.23
CA VAL A 457 -4.83 -3.36 -16.04
C VAL A 457 -5.00 -4.82 -16.46
N ARG A 458 -5.37 -5.71 -15.54
CA ARG A 458 -5.64 -7.13 -15.82
C ARG A 458 -7.08 -7.47 -15.48
N ASN A 459 -7.79 -8.13 -16.41
CA ASN A 459 -9.14 -8.66 -16.18
C ASN A 459 -10.09 -7.62 -15.52
N SER A 460 -10.00 -6.37 -15.94
CA SER A 460 -10.74 -5.26 -15.32
C SER A 460 -11.40 -4.41 -16.40
N VAL A 461 -12.71 -4.19 -16.23
CA VAL A 461 -13.53 -3.43 -17.17
C VAL A 461 -13.91 -2.06 -16.61
N ASN A 462 -14.29 -1.15 -17.49
CA ASN A 462 -14.77 0.20 -17.16
C ASN A 462 -13.73 1.02 -16.40
N ILE A 463 -12.45 0.84 -16.71
CA ILE A 463 -11.37 1.62 -16.10
C ILE A 463 -11.30 2.99 -16.77
N LYS A 464 -11.29 4.04 -15.96
CA LYS A 464 -11.18 5.43 -16.44
C LYS A 464 -9.79 5.97 -16.12
N LEU A 465 -8.98 6.20 -17.15
CA LEU A 465 -7.64 6.73 -17.07
C LEU A 465 -7.63 8.19 -17.57
N TYR A 466 -7.83 9.14 -16.67
CA TYR A 466 -7.95 10.56 -17.01
C TYR A 466 -6.72 11.36 -16.57
N GLU A 467 -6.14 12.14 -17.47
CA GLU A 467 -5.05 13.10 -17.18
C GLU A 467 -3.79 12.48 -16.55
N ASN A 468 -3.61 11.17 -16.65
CA ASN A 468 -2.44 10.50 -16.08
C ASN A 468 -1.19 10.76 -16.93
N ILE A 469 -0.05 10.91 -16.27
CA ILE A 469 1.25 11.05 -16.90
C ILE A 469 2.05 9.78 -16.60
N ALA A 470 2.29 8.94 -17.61
CA ALA A 470 3.11 7.74 -17.49
C ALA A 470 4.39 7.89 -18.33
N THR A 471 5.52 8.10 -17.67
CA THR A 471 6.77 8.48 -18.32
C THR A 471 7.98 7.70 -17.84
N ALA A 472 8.90 7.40 -18.77
CA ALA A 472 10.17 6.74 -18.52
C ALA A 472 10.08 5.36 -17.83
N ASN A 473 8.92 4.70 -17.87
CA ASN A 473 8.77 3.36 -17.31
C ASN A 473 9.51 2.33 -18.20
N GLY A 474 10.03 1.26 -17.60
CA GLY A 474 10.89 0.30 -18.30
C GLY A 474 10.19 -0.48 -19.42
N LEU A 475 8.87 -0.68 -19.31
CA LEU A 475 8.04 -1.33 -20.32
C LEU A 475 7.04 -0.34 -20.94
N MET A 476 5.74 -0.67 -20.97
CA MET A 476 4.69 0.22 -21.52
C MET A 476 4.34 1.35 -20.55
N GLY A 477 3.92 2.50 -21.07
CA GLY A 477 3.23 3.52 -20.26
C GLY A 477 1.94 2.98 -19.66
N VAL A 478 1.07 2.40 -20.50
CA VAL A 478 -0.15 1.69 -20.09
C VAL A 478 -0.20 0.30 -20.72
N TYR A 479 -0.53 -0.72 -19.95
CA TYR A 479 -0.68 -2.10 -20.43
C TYR A 479 -1.98 -2.72 -19.94
N GLY A 480 -2.86 -3.11 -20.86
CA GLY A 480 -4.12 -3.81 -20.56
C GLY A 480 -4.05 -5.23 -21.10
N HIS A 481 -4.49 -6.22 -20.32
CA HIS A 481 -4.52 -7.60 -20.80
C HIS A 481 -5.54 -8.45 -20.04
N ILE A 482 -5.81 -9.63 -20.58
CA ILE A 482 -6.60 -10.67 -19.90
C ILE A 482 -5.72 -11.84 -19.48
N LYS A 483 -6.18 -12.63 -18.53
CA LYS A 483 -5.55 -13.89 -18.11
C LYS A 483 -6.60 -14.81 -17.50
N ASP A 484 -6.61 -16.07 -17.92
CA ASP A 484 -7.39 -17.10 -17.23
C ASP A 484 -6.71 -17.46 -15.90
N LEU A 485 -7.50 -17.44 -14.83
CA LEU A 485 -7.06 -17.72 -13.47
C LEU A 485 -7.68 -19.00 -12.91
N SER A 486 -8.44 -19.75 -13.70
CA SER A 486 -9.18 -20.95 -13.25
C SER A 486 -8.27 -22.06 -12.74
N ASP A 487 -7.10 -22.25 -13.38
CA ASP A 487 -6.10 -23.26 -13.02
C ASP A 487 -4.91 -22.65 -12.24
N THR A 488 -5.22 -21.83 -11.23
CA THR A 488 -4.21 -21.17 -10.37
C THR A 488 -4.48 -21.41 -8.88
N ASP A 489 -3.67 -20.80 -8.00
CA ASP A 489 -3.85 -20.81 -6.55
C ASP A 489 -5.00 -19.88 -6.06
N ARG A 490 -5.72 -19.26 -6.99
CA ARG A 490 -6.86 -18.39 -6.69
C ARG A 490 -8.07 -19.22 -6.26
N ASP A 491 -8.67 -18.82 -5.14
CA ASP A 491 -9.99 -19.30 -4.73
C ASP A 491 -11.07 -18.60 -5.56
N ILE A 492 -11.65 -19.30 -6.54
CA ILE A 492 -12.63 -18.74 -7.48
C ILE A 492 -13.99 -18.50 -6.83
N GLU A 493 -14.33 -19.27 -5.78
CA GLU A 493 -15.58 -19.08 -5.05
C GLU A 493 -15.52 -17.79 -4.21
N LEU A 494 -14.38 -17.54 -3.57
CA LEU A 494 -14.17 -16.34 -2.77
C LEU A 494 -13.86 -15.11 -3.62
N ASP A 495 -13.03 -15.27 -4.65
CA ASP A 495 -12.54 -14.19 -5.51
C ASP A 495 -12.84 -14.52 -6.98
N PRO A 496 -14.09 -14.40 -7.46
CA PRO A 496 -14.40 -14.65 -8.86
C PRO A 496 -13.65 -13.67 -9.78
N PHE A 497 -13.58 -13.99 -11.07
CA PHE A 497 -13.02 -13.10 -12.09
C PHE A 497 -13.74 -13.31 -13.43
N ASP A 498 -13.68 -12.29 -14.28
CA ASP A 498 -14.04 -12.36 -15.69
C ASP A 498 -12.83 -11.95 -16.52
N ALA A 499 -12.47 -12.73 -17.54
CA ALA A 499 -11.29 -12.51 -18.35
C ALA A 499 -11.54 -11.48 -19.46
N GLN A 500 -11.93 -10.27 -19.06
CA GLN A 500 -12.20 -9.14 -19.95
C GLN A 500 -11.45 -7.89 -19.51
N VAL A 501 -11.06 -7.05 -20.46
CA VAL A 501 -10.44 -5.76 -20.18
C VAL A 501 -11.09 -4.67 -21.01
N SER A 502 -11.48 -3.56 -20.38
CA SER A 502 -11.94 -2.36 -21.09
C SER A 502 -11.55 -1.10 -20.35
N LEU A 503 -11.18 -0.07 -21.12
CA LEU A 503 -10.75 1.20 -20.54
C LEU A 503 -11.04 2.40 -21.45
N ILE A 504 -11.26 3.53 -20.80
CA ILE A 504 -11.38 4.86 -21.40
C ILE A 504 -10.15 5.67 -20.96
N MET A 505 -9.42 6.24 -21.91
CA MET A 505 -8.25 7.08 -21.66
C MET A 505 -8.46 8.49 -22.25
N VAL A 506 -8.44 9.50 -21.38
CA VAL A 506 -8.68 10.90 -21.77
C VAL A 506 -7.57 11.80 -21.26
N GLY A 507 -7.00 12.62 -22.14
CA GLY A 507 -5.96 13.59 -21.77
C GLY A 507 -4.65 12.93 -21.33
N GLY A 508 -3.87 13.66 -20.52
CA GLY A 508 -2.61 13.15 -19.97
C GLY A 508 -1.50 12.93 -21.01
N GLU A 509 -0.46 12.20 -20.60
CA GLU A 509 0.74 11.99 -21.42
C GLU A 509 1.38 10.61 -21.20
N LEU A 510 1.76 9.97 -22.30
CA LEU A 510 2.53 8.73 -22.36
C LEU A 510 3.83 9.02 -23.12
N ALA A 511 4.97 9.07 -22.43
CA ALA A 511 6.23 9.53 -23.03
C ALA A 511 7.46 8.75 -22.56
N GLY A 512 8.39 8.45 -23.47
CA GLY A 512 9.70 7.89 -23.10
C GLY A 512 9.67 6.49 -22.43
N ASN A 513 8.58 5.74 -22.51
CA ASN A 513 8.47 4.39 -21.94
C ASN A 513 9.18 3.36 -22.83
N GLY A 514 9.91 2.42 -22.23
CA GLY A 514 10.87 1.55 -22.92
C GLY A 514 10.28 0.60 -23.98
N SER A 515 9.01 0.24 -23.85
CA SER A 515 8.29 -0.63 -24.80
C SER A 515 7.21 0.08 -25.62
N GLY A 516 6.97 1.37 -25.38
CA GLY A 516 5.96 2.17 -26.09
C GLY A 516 4.92 2.84 -25.17
N PRO A 517 4.07 3.72 -25.72
CA PRO A 517 3.07 4.45 -24.93
C PRO A 517 2.01 3.52 -24.33
N LEU A 518 1.40 2.64 -25.13
CA LEU A 518 0.45 1.65 -24.64
C LEU A 518 0.41 0.35 -25.47
N SER A 519 -0.08 -0.73 -24.84
CA SER A 519 -0.47 -1.99 -25.47
C SER A 519 -1.70 -2.55 -24.76
N ILE A 520 -2.75 -2.90 -25.48
CA ILE A 520 -3.96 -3.51 -24.89
C ILE A 520 -4.24 -4.80 -25.64
N ASP A 521 -4.16 -5.91 -24.92
CA ASP A 521 -4.26 -7.25 -25.48
C ASP A 521 -5.67 -7.78 -25.27
N SER A 522 -6.32 -8.17 -26.37
CA SER A 522 -7.70 -8.68 -26.41
C SER A 522 -8.72 -7.82 -25.66
N PRO A 523 -8.81 -6.50 -25.92
CA PRO A 523 -9.81 -5.66 -25.26
C PRO A 523 -11.24 -6.03 -25.65
N LEU A 524 -12.15 -5.87 -24.70
CA LEU A 524 -13.58 -5.78 -24.96
C LEU A 524 -13.94 -4.44 -25.59
N SER A 525 -13.29 -3.35 -25.14
CA SER A 525 -13.42 -2.02 -25.72
C SER A 525 -12.29 -1.11 -25.23
N VAL A 526 -11.80 -0.23 -26.10
CA VAL A 526 -10.86 0.84 -25.75
C VAL A 526 -11.30 2.15 -26.37
N GLU A 527 -11.43 3.19 -25.54
CA GLU A 527 -11.69 4.56 -26.00
C GLU A 527 -10.50 5.47 -25.67
N LEU A 528 -9.98 6.17 -26.67
CA LEU A 528 -8.85 7.09 -26.56
C LEU A 528 -9.27 8.49 -27.01
N TYR A 529 -8.97 9.52 -26.23
CA TYR A 529 -9.27 10.91 -26.60
C TYR A 529 -8.27 11.90 -25.99
N ARG A 530 -7.66 12.76 -26.83
CA ARG A 530 -6.68 13.79 -26.42
C ARG A 530 -5.46 13.27 -25.63
N VAL A 531 -5.08 12.00 -25.82
CA VAL A 531 -3.91 11.42 -25.15
C VAL A 531 -2.63 11.90 -25.84
N SER A 532 -1.75 12.59 -25.10
CA SER A 532 -0.44 12.97 -25.62
C SER A 532 0.48 11.75 -25.67
N MET A 533 1.01 11.41 -26.84
CA MET A 533 1.98 10.33 -27.01
C MET A 533 3.25 10.90 -27.62
N LEU A 534 4.29 11.03 -26.79
CA LEU A 534 5.56 11.65 -27.19
C LEU A 534 6.66 10.59 -27.25
N MET A 535 7.54 10.75 -28.23
CA MET A 535 8.55 9.79 -28.70
C MET A 535 9.22 8.92 -27.59
N PRO A 536 9.48 7.63 -27.86
CA PRO A 536 10.40 6.82 -27.08
C PRO A 536 11.86 7.11 -27.46
N THR A 537 12.77 6.58 -26.65
CA THR A 537 14.23 6.56 -26.82
C THR A 537 14.75 5.76 -28.05
N LYS A 538 13.91 5.41 -29.04
CA LYS A 538 14.29 4.69 -30.27
C LYS A 538 13.88 5.49 -31.52
N GLU A 539 14.68 5.39 -32.59
CA GLU A 539 14.56 6.15 -33.85
C GLU A 539 13.23 5.98 -34.62
N VAL A 540 12.37 5.03 -34.22
CA VAL A 540 11.15 4.63 -34.94
C VAL A 540 9.89 5.19 -34.27
N GLY A 541 9.66 6.50 -34.35
CA GLY A 541 8.36 7.15 -34.12
C GLY A 541 7.50 6.68 -32.93
N ILE A 542 6.17 6.82 -33.05
CA ILE A 542 5.21 6.21 -32.12
C ILE A 542 4.95 4.78 -32.61
N SER A 543 5.15 3.79 -31.74
CA SER A 543 4.82 2.38 -32.01
C SER A 543 3.81 1.88 -30.98
N LEU A 544 2.62 1.51 -31.45
CA LEU A 544 1.63 0.74 -30.70
C LEU A 544 1.93 -0.75 -30.85
N ASN A 545 1.52 -1.56 -29.89
CA ASN A 545 1.72 -3.01 -29.89
C ASN A 545 0.38 -3.76 -29.74
N GLY A 546 0.41 -5.06 -30.01
CA GLY A 546 -0.78 -5.92 -29.97
C GLY A 546 -1.82 -5.50 -31.00
N VAL A 547 -3.10 -5.65 -30.66
CA VAL A 547 -4.26 -5.27 -31.49
C VAL A 547 -4.18 -3.82 -31.99
N LEU A 548 -3.61 -2.92 -31.17
CA LEU A 548 -3.45 -1.52 -31.53
C LEU A 548 -2.36 -1.29 -32.59
N GLY A 549 -1.34 -2.15 -32.62
CA GLY A 549 -0.27 -2.11 -33.62
C GLY A 549 -0.78 -2.42 -35.03
N ASP A 550 -1.67 -3.40 -35.16
CA ASP A 550 -2.23 -3.85 -36.44
C ASP A 550 -3.02 -2.76 -37.19
N ARG A 551 -3.51 -1.76 -36.46
CA ARG A 551 -4.30 -0.64 -37.00
C ARG A 551 -3.75 0.72 -36.60
N GLN A 552 -2.46 0.80 -36.31
CA GLN A 552 -1.81 1.99 -35.79
C GLN A 552 -2.06 3.23 -36.65
N ASP A 553 -1.95 3.12 -37.99
CA ASP A 553 -2.04 4.28 -38.88
C ASP A 553 -3.42 4.95 -38.80
N GLU A 554 -4.50 4.17 -38.73
CA GLU A 554 -5.87 4.69 -38.56
C GLU A 554 -6.07 5.34 -37.19
N ILE A 555 -5.54 4.70 -36.13
CA ILE A 555 -5.63 5.21 -34.75
C ILE A 555 -4.90 6.54 -34.63
N LEU A 556 -3.65 6.60 -35.10
CA LEU A 556 -2.84 7.82 -35.05
C LEU A 556 -3.40 8.92 -35.96
N ASP A 557 -4.00 8.57 -37.10
CA ASP A 557 -4.67 9.55 -37.94
C ASP A 557 -5.81 10.27 -37.19
N LEU A 558 -6.70 9.48 -36.58
CA LEU A 558 -7.84 10.03 -35.84
C LEU A 558 -7.39 10.80 -34.59
N LEU A 559 -6.51 10.23 -33.77
CA LEU A 559 -6.07 10.84 -32.51
C LEU A 559 -5.16 12.05 -32.71
N VAL A 560 -4.13 11.92 -33.55
CA VAL A 560 -3.04 12.90 -33.64
C VAL A 560 -3.32 13.93 -34.72
N ARG A 561 -3.67 13.50 -35.95
CA ARG A 561 -3.90 14.42 -37.08
C ARG A 561 -5.27 15.08 -36.99
N GLN A 562 -6.34 14.31 -36.78
CA GLN A 562 -7.71 14.81 -36.78
C GLN A 562 -8.21 15.28 -35.41
N LYS A 563 -7.51 14.95 -34.31
CA LYS A 563 -7.89 15.27 -32.92
C LYS A 563 -9.29 14.78 -32.54
N LYS A 564 -9.70 13.63 -33.06
CA LYS A 564 -10.97 12.97 -32.77
C LYS A 564 -10.79 11.91 -31.70
N ALA A 565 -11.88 11.51 -31.05
CA ALA A 565 -11.89 10.32 -30.21
C ALA A 565 -11.77 9.07 -31.09
N VAL A 566 -11.21 8.01 -30.53
CA VAL A 566 -11.09 6.70 -31.17
C VAL A 566 -11.71 5.65 -30.28
N LEU A 567 -12.64 4.87 -30.83
CA LEU A 567 -13.25 3.70 -30.21
C LEU A 567 -12.80 2.46 -30.96
N ILE A 568 -12.37 1.45 -30.21
CA ILE A 568 -11.86 0.18 -30.70
C ILE A 568 -12.68 -0.92 -30.05
N ASP A 569 -13.52 -1.57 -30.87
CA ASP A 569 -14.42 -2.64 -30.43
C ASP A 569 -14.21 -3.91 -31.28
N PRO A 570 -14.37 -5.10 -30.69
CA PRO A 570 -14.31 -6.35 -31.44
C PRO A 570 -15.41 -6.39 -32.51
N VAL A 571 -15.13 -7.04 -33.63
CA VAL A 571 -16.15 -7.30 -34.69
C VAL A 571 -17.11 -8.39 -34.23
N GLU A 572 -16.58 -9.39 -33.52
CA GLU A 572 -17.36 -10.46 -32.91
C GLU A 572 -18.30 -9.89 -31.83
N SER A 573 -19.51 -10.41 -31.78
CA SER A 573 -20.48 -9.99 -30.77
C SER A 573 -20.00 -10.38 -29.36
N GLN A 574 -20.39 -9.59 -28.36
CA GLN A 574 -20.05 -9.90 -26.97
C GLN A 574 -20.58 -11.26 -26.50
N THR A 575 -21.66 -11.77 -27.12
CA THR A 575 -22.18 -13.11 -26.86
C THR A 575 -21.24 -14.19 -27.41
N GLU A 576 -20.72 -14.02 -28.63
CA GLU A 576 -19.76 -14.95 -29.25
C GLU A 576 -18.43 -15.01 -28.51
N LEU A 577 -18.00 -13.91 -27.89
CA LEU A 577 -16.77 -13.87 -27.05
C LEU A 577 -16.95 -14.48 -25.65
N ARG A 578 -18.20 -14.71 -25.21
CA ARG A 578 -18.53 -15.32 -23.90
C ARG A 578 -18.82 -16.81 -23.98
N GLU A 579 -19.30 -17.29 -25.12
CA GLU A 579 -19.52 -18.72 -25.42
C GLU A 579 -18.22 -19.46 -25.73
#